data_AF-A0A6N6MG34-F1
#
_entry.id   AF-A0A6N6MG34-F1
#
_cell.length_a   1.000
_cell.length_b   1.000
_cell.length_c   1.000
_cell.angle_alpha   90.00
_cell.angle_beta   90.00
_cell.angle_gamma   90.00
#
_symmetry.space_group_name_H-M   'P 1'
#
loop_
_entity.id
_entity.type
_entity.pdbx_description
1 polymer ?
#
loop_
_entity_poly.entity_id
_entity_poly.type
_entity_poly.pdbx_seq_one_letter_code
_entity_poly.pdbx_strand_id
1 'polypeptide(L)'
;MKTSKILILLVLFCGFASHAKPHTSFNSLILGEVQVLVQVQVQNKSTPETFKTRFNAIQNEFERQQNLLNAGEILESKYFKQLKKLRKKELKLFKAVKKYEFKTEEVSDYNFWYRGVFKFPTQIEQELSKPTSKE
;
A
#
# COMPACT_ATOMS: atom_id res chain seq x y z
N MET A 1 -5.46 -41.40 44.86
CA MET A 1 -4.79 -41.04 43.57
C MET A 1 -5.80 -41.26 42.45
N LYS A 2 -6.07 -40.35 41.50
CA LYS A 2 -5.52 -39.01 41.21
C LYS A 2 -6.65 -37.97 41.10
N THR A 3 -6.25 -36.70 41.13
CA THR A 3 -7.08 -35.49 41.17
C THR A 3 -7.85 -35.16 39.89
N SER A 4 -8.90 -34.37 40.08
CA SER A 4 -9.62 -33.51 39.15
C SER A 4 -8.82 -32.91 37.98
N LYS A 5 -9.53 -32.56 36.90
CA LYS A 5 -9.61 -31.16 36.40
C LYS A 5 -10.77 -30.98 35.40
N ILE A 6 -11.79 -30.26 35.85
CA ILE A 6 -12.75 -29.56 34.97
C ILE A 6 -12.04 -28.30 34.45
N LEU A 7 -12.22 -27.96 33.18
CA LEU A 7 -11.89 -26.62 32.69
C LEU A 7 -12.96 -26.09 31.73
N ILE A 8 -13.91 -25.36 32.31
CA ILE A 8 -14.85 -24.50 31.57
C ILE A 8 -14.09 -23.19 31.30
N LEU A 9 -13.84 -22.86 30.03
CA LEU A 9 -13.24 -21.57 29.69
C LEU A 9 -14.34 -20.53 29.45
N LEU A 10 -14.57 -19.71 30.47
CA LEU A 10 -15.60 -18.69 30.52
C LEU A 10 -15.05 -17.40 29.89
N VAL A 11 -15.70 -16.89 28.84
CA VAL A 11 -15.27 -15.65 28.15
C VAL A 11 -15.60 -14.43 29.02
N LEU A 12 -14.56 -13.83 29.60
CA LEU A 12 -14.66 -12.64 30.44
C LEU A 12 -14.71 -11.37 29.58
N PHE A 13 -15.90 -10.77 29.49
CA PHE A 13 -16.10 -9.40 29.02
C PHE A 13 -15.96 -8.42 30.19
N CYS A 14 -14.86 -7.67 30.21
CA CYS A 14 -14.73 -6.39 30.91
C CYS A 14 -13.89 -5.48 29.98
N GLY A 15 -14.29 -4.25 29.62
CA GLY A 15 -15.32 -3.41 30.23
C GLY A 15 -14.69 -2.35 31.13
N PHE A 16 -13.91 -1.43 30.55
CA PHE A 16 -13.47 -0.20 31.21
C PHE A 16 -14.10 1.00 30.50
N ALA A 17 -15.04 1.65 31.19
CA ALA A 17 -15.64 2.92 30.80
C ALA A 17 -15.46 3.93 31.94
N SER A 18 -15.00 5.14 31.62
CA SER A 18 -14.98 6.39 32.42
C SER A 18 -14.06 7.40 31.72
N HIS A 19 -14.20 8.73 31.78
CA HIS A 19 -15.27 9.67 32.15
C HIS A 19 -14.77 11.08 31.69
N ALA A 20 -15.52 12.12 31.33
CA ALA A 20 -16.85 12.35 30.74
C ALA A 20 -17.02 13.89 30.57
N LYS A 21 -17.95 14.41 29.75
CA LYS A 21 -18.80 15.62 29.98
C LYS A 21 -19.66 16.03 28.74
N PRO A 22 -20.71 16.88 28.89
CA PRO A 22 -22.00 16.61 28.22
C PRO A 22 -22.51 17.65 27.20
N HIS A 23 -23.58 17.23 26.48
CA HIS A 23 -24.71 18.00 25.93
C HIS A 23 -24.48 19.40 25.31
N THR A 24 -24.74 19.49 24.00
CA THR A 24 -25.64 20.51 23.43
C THR A 24 -26.51 19.87 22.34
N SER A 25 -27.82 20.06 22.41
CA SER A 25 -28.78 19.56 21.43
C SER A 25 -29.06 20.60 20.35
N PHE A 26 -29.13 20.20 19.08
CA PHE A 26 -29.93 20.89 18.07
C PHE A 26 -30.66 19.88 17.19
N ASN A 27 -31.99 19.81 17.37
CA ASN A 27 -32.89 19.29 16.35
C ASN A 27 -33.21 20.45 15.41
N SER A 28 -32.92 20.30 14.12
CA SER A 28 -33.60 21.05 13.07
C SER A 28 -33.83 20.15 11.87
N LEU A 29 -35.09 19.83 11.60
CA LEU A 29 -35.50 19.43 10.26
C LEU A 29 -35.10 20.56 9.31
N ILE A 30 -34.22 20.28 8.35
CA ILE A 30 -34.25 20.96 7.06
C ILE A 30 -34.45 19.90 5.99
N LEU A 31 -35.48 20.10 5.18
CA LEU A 31 -35.87 19.20 4.11
C LEU A 31 -34.80 19.17 3.02
N GLY A 32 -34.72 18.02 2.34
CA GLY A 32 -34.41 18.01 0.92
C GLY A 32 -32.94 18.20 0.56
N GLU A 33 -32.11 17.22 0.90
CA GLU A 33 -30.98 16.89 0.03
C GLU A 33 -30.99 15.41 -0.33
N VAL A 34 -30.76 15.16 -1.62
CA VAL A 34 -30.93 13.86 -2.24
C VAL A 34 -29.95 12.87 -1.59
N GLN A 35 -30.45 11.72 -1.13
CA GLN A 35 -29.59 10.56 -0.88
C GLN A 35 -29.04 10.06 -2.22
N VAL A 36 -28.07 10.78 -2.79
CA VAL A 36 -27.21 10.26 -3.84
C VAL A 36 -26.30 9.27 -3.15
N LEU A 37 -26.84 8.07 -2.95
CA LEU A 37 -26.16 6.91 -2.44
C LEU A 37 -25.19 6.46 -3.53
N VAL A 38 -24.09 7.22 -3.70
CA VAL A 38 -22.95 6.83 -4.53
C VAL A 38 -22.28 5.68 -3.82
N GLN A 39 -22.84 4.48 -4.02
CA GLN A 39 -22.07 3.27 -4.01
C GLN A 39 -20.96 3.46 -5.03
N VAL A 40 -19.80 3.92 -4.56
CA VAL A 40 -18.55 3.82 -5.30
C VAL A 40 -18.26 2.33 -5.40
N GLN A 41 -18.85 1.69 -6.42
CA GLN A 41 -18.32 0.45 -6.94
C GLN A 41 -16.89 0.76 -7.37
N VAL A 42 -15.93 0.42 -6.50
CA VAL A 42 -14.52 0.31 -6.86
C VAL A 42 -14.40 -0.91 -7.78
N GLN A 43 -14.95 -0.78 -8.98
CA GLN A 43 -14.52 -1.60 -10.10
C GLN A 43 -13.01 -1.38 -10.18
N ASN A 44 -12.26 -2.48 -10.12
CA ASN A 44 -10.80 -2.50 -10.06
C ASN A 44 -10.21 -2.19 -11.45
N LYS A 45 -10.74 -1.13 -12.08
CA LYS A 45 -10.48 -0.69 -13.44
C LYS A 45 -9.11 -0.04 -13.42
N SER A 46 -8.21 -0.57 -14.24
CA SER A 46 -6.87 -0.02 -14.36
C SER A 46 -6.95 1.38 -14.97
N THR A 47 -6.68 2.39 -14.16
CA THR A 47 -6.56 3.79 -14.57
C THR A 47 -5.10 4.25 -14.43
N PRO A 48 -4.66 5.29 -15.17
CA PRO A 48 -3.31 5.83 -15.04
C PRO A 48 -2.95 6.22 -13.60
N GLU A 49 -3.89 6.83 -12.88
CA GLU A 49 -3.70 7.23 -11.48
C GLU A 49 -3.55 6.02 -10.55
N THR A 50 -4.30 4.94 -10.79
CA THR A 50 -4.12 3.68 -10.05
C THR A 50 -2.73 3.08 -10.29
N PHE A 51 -2.18 3.23 -11.50
CA PHE A 51 -0.81 2.81 -11.78
C PHE A 51 0.23 3.68 -11.08
N LYS A 52 0.07 5.02 -11.08
CA LYS A 52 0.94 5.96 -10.36
C LYS A 52 0.94 5.70 -8.86
N THR A 53 -0.24 5.58 -8.24
CA THR A 53 -0.40 5.21 -6.83
C THR A 53 0.35 3.91 -6.51
N ARG A 54 0.22 2.88 -7.36
CA ARG A 54 0.93 1.60 -7.19
C ARG A 54 2.44 1.71 -7.43
N PHE A 55 2.90 2.63 -8.26
CA PHE A 55 4.33 2.89 -8.49
C PHE A 55 4.95 3.57 -7.28
N ASN A 56 4.32 4.64 -6.79
CA ASN A 56 4.78 5.38 -5.61
C ASN A 56 4.82 4.46 -4.38
N ALA A 57 3.80 3.61 -4.17
CA ALA A 57 3.82 2.60 -3.11
C ALA A 57 4.97 1.57 -3.21
N ILE A 58 5.56 1.37 -4.40
CA ILE A 58 6.77 0.54 -4.57
C ILE A 58 8.03 1.35 -4.26
N GLN A 59 8.13 2.60 -4.74
CA GLN A 59 9.31 3.45 -4.50
C GLN A 59 9.43 3.83 -3.01
N ASN A 60 8.34 4.22 -2.35
CA ASN A 60 8.33 4.52 -0.91
C ASN A 60 8.76 3.31 -0.07
N GLU A 61 8.38 2.09 -0.46
CA GLU A 61 8.83 0.87 0.22
C GLU A 61 10.31 0.56 -0.08
N PHE A 62 10.82 0.92 -1.27
CA PHE A 62 12.25 0.84 -1.59
C PHE A 62 13.08 1.80 -0.74
N GLU A 63 12.69 3.08 -0.66
CA GLU A 63 13.30 4.08 0.22
C GLU A 63 13.29 3.62 1.68
N ARG A 64 12.17 3.04 2.15
CA ARG A 64 12.08 2.45 3.48
C ARG A 64 13.07 1.29 3.68
N GLN A 65 13.23 0.40 2.71
CA GLN A 65 14.23 -0.67 2.78
C GLN A 65 15.67 -0.13 2.79
N GLN A 66 15.96 0.94 2.03
CA GLN A 66 17.27 1.61 2.07
C GLN A 66 17.55 2.23 3.43
N ASN A 67 16.59 2.96 4.00
CA ASN A 67 16.74 3.58 5.32
C ASN A 67 16.98 2.53 6.42
N LEU A 68 16.27 1.39 6.38
CA LEU A 68 16.49 0.28 7.31
C LEU A 68 17.88 -0.36 7.17
N LEU A 69 18.42 -0.48 5.95
CA LEU A 69 19.77 -0.99 5.72
C LEU A 69 20.82 0.00 6.24
N ASN A 70 20.68 1.28 5.90
CA ASN A 70 21.60 2.34 6.29
C ASN A 70 21.63 2.56 7.82
N ALA A 71 20.51 2.31 8.51
CA ALA A 71 20.41 2.32 9.96
C ALA A 71 20.92 1.02 10.65
N GLY A 72 21.31 -0.01 9.88
CA GLY A 72 21.73 -1.30 10.41
C GLY A 72 20.60 -2.18 10.96
N GLU A 73 19.34 -1.80 10.77
CA GLU A 73 18.16 -2.53 11.27
C GLU A 73 17.85 -3.82 10.48
N ILE A 74 18.40 -3.96 9.27
CA ILE A 74 18.31 -5.17 8.45
C ILE A 74 19.66 -5.57 7.85
N LEU A 75 19.90 -6.88 7.78
CA LEU A 75 21.04 -7.44 7.05
C LEU A 75 20.91 -7.20 5.54
N GLU A 76 22.03 -7.04 4.85
CA GLU A 76 22.11 -6.89 3.39
C GLU A 76 21.37 -8.04 2.65
N SER A 77 21.55 -9.28 3.09
CA SER A 77 20.85 -10.44 2.52
C SER A 77 19.32 -10.35 2.63
N LYS A 78 18.80 -9.73 3.70
CA LYS A 78 17.37 -9.47 3.91
C LYS A 78 16.91 -8.33 3.00
N TYR A 79 17.69 -7.25 2.89
CA TYR A 79 17.46 -6.13 1.97
C TYR A 79 17.34 -6.61 0.52
N PHE A 80 18.34 -7.31 -0.02
CA PHE A 80 18.31 -7.87 -1.38
C PHE A 80 17.11 -8.81 -1.61
N LYS A 81 16.70 -9.58 -0.59
CA LYS A 81 15.50 -10.43 -0.66
C LYS A 81 14.21 -9.62 -0.77
N GLN A 82 14.13 -8.43 -0.18
CA GLN A 82 13.00 -7.52 -0.37
C GLN A 82 13.07 -6.80 -1.72
N LEU A 83 14.23 -6.31 -2.15
CA LEU A 83 14.41 -5.72 -3.48
C LEU A 83 13.95 -6.66 -4.61
N LYS A 84 14.33 -7.94 -4.55
CA LYS A 84 13.87 -8.97 -5.50
C LYS A 84 12.34 -9.14 -5.51
N LYS A 85 11.63 -8.86 -4.41
CA LYS A 85 10.15 -8.83 -4.38
C LYS A 85 9.59 -7.52 -4.94
N LEU A 86 10.19 -6.38 -4.62
CA LEU A 86 9.79 -5.08 -5.16
C LEU A 86 9.94 -5.05 -6.68
N ARG A 87 11.07 -5.54 -7.22
CA ARG A 87 11.26 -5.68 -8.67
C ARG A 87 10.21 -6.58 -9.33
N LYS A 88 9.78 -7.66 -8.67
CA LYS A 88 8.66 -8.49 -9.15
C LYS A 88 7.31 -7.74 -9.12
N LYS A 89 7.09 -6.79 -8.20
CA LYS A 89 5.92 -5.90 -8.20
C LYS A 89 6.01 -4.87 -9.33
N GLU A 90 7.16 -4.22 -9.54
CA GLU A 90 7.41 -3.29 -10.66
C GLU A 90 7.12 -3.96 -12.00
N LEU A 91 7.75 -5.12 -12.28
CA LEU A 91 7.58 -5.82 -13.55
C LEU A 91 6.12 -6.25 -13.81
N LYS A 92 5.34 -6.54 -12.76
CA LYS A 92 3.90 -6.79 -12.88
C LYS A 92 3.11 -5.50 -13.18
N LEU A 93 3.45 -4.39 -12.54
CA LEU A 93 2.86 -3.08 -12.82
C LEU A 93 3.17 -2.61 -14.24
N PHE A 94 4.43 -2.71 -14.67
CA PHE A 94 4.88 -2.31 -16.00
C PHE A 94 4.21 -3.13 -17.10
N LYS A 95 3.98 -4.43 -16.88
CA LYS A 95 3.19 -5.28 -17.78
C LYS A 95 1.71 -4.87 -17.86
N ALA A 96 1.14 -4.28 -16.81
CA ALA A 96 -0.23 -3.76 -16.83
C ALA A 96 -0.30 -2.41 -17.58
N VAL A 97 0.61 -1.48 -17.25
CA VAL A 97 0.73 -0.17 -17.94
C VAL A 97 0.99 -0.35 -19.44
N LYS A 98 1.89 -1.27 -19.84
CA LYS A 98 2.17 -1.55 -21.26
C LYS A 98 1.02 -2.20 -22.03
N LYS A 99 -0.01 -2.69 -21.33
CA LYS A 99 -1.26 -3.19 -21.92
C LYS A 99 -2.40 -2.18 -21.85
N TYR A 100 -2.19 -1.04 -21.19
CA TYR A 100 -3.19 -0.01 -21.09
C TYR A 100 -3.13 0.89 -22.32
N GLU A 101 -4.28 1.08 -22.94
CA GLU A 101 -4.46 2.01 -24.05
C GLU A 101 -4.75 3.39 -23.49
N PHE A 102 -3.75 4.26 -23.56
CA PHE A 102 -3.87 5.66 -23.11
C PHE A 102 -4.70 6.45 -24.11
N LYS A 103 -5.64 7.23 -23.61
CA LYS A 103 -6.47 8.10 -24.45
C LYS A 103 -5.81 9.45 -24.72
N THR A 104 -6.41 10.21 -25.64
CA THR A 104 -5.98 11.57 -26.01
C THR A 104 -5.94 12.53 -24.81
N GLU A 105 -6.86 12.40 -23.85
CA GLU A 105 -6.86 13.19 -22.62
C GLU A 105 -5.78 12.79 -21.60
N GLU A 106 -5.11 11.65 -21.78
CA GLU A 106 -4.15 11.04 -20.84
C GLU A 106 -2.68 11.18 -21.29
N VAL A 107 -2.39 12.11 -22.22
CA VAL A 107 -1.04 12.32 -22.80
C VAL A 107 0.03 12.63 -21.73
N SER A 108 -0.34 13.29 -20.63
CA SER A 108 0.56 13.54 -19.49
C SER A 108 1.02 12.23 -18.83
N ASP A 109 0.08 11.32 -18.57
CA ASP A 109 0.36 10.00 -18.02
C ASP A 109 1.14 9.11 -18.98
N TYR A 110 0.79 9.13 -20.27
CA TYR A 110 1.55 8.43 -21.30
C TYR A 110 3.02 8.87 -21.30
N ASN A 111 3.28 10.19 -21.25
CA ASN A 111 4.64 10.73 -21.20
C ASN A 111 5.37 10.36 -19.89
N PHE A 112 4.71 10.45 -18.74
CA PHE A 112 5.27 9.99 -17.46
C PHE A 112 5.77 8.53 -17.55
N TRP A 113 4.96 7.64 -18.14
CA TRP A 113 5.32 6.22 -18.26
C TRP A 113 6.37 5.96 -19.36
N TYR A 114 6.13 6.38 -20.60
CA TYR A 114 6.95 5.98 -21.75
C TYR A 114 8.16 6.89 -22.02
N ARG A 115 8.12 8.16 -21.58
CA ARG A 115 9.27 9.09 -21.69
C ARG A 115 10.04 9.24 -20.38
N GLY A 116 9.39 8.99 -19.25
CA GLY A 116 10.01 8.90 -17.92
C GLY A 116 10.34 7.46 -17.51
N VAL A 117 9.42 6.80 -16.81
CA VAL A 117 9.66 5.55 -16.05
C VAL A 117 10.25 4.41 -16.88
N PHE A 118 9.82 4.22 -18.13
CA PHE A 118 10.32 3.14 -18.99
C PHE A 118 11.58 3.49 -19.79
N LYS A 119 12.02 4.75 -19.79
CA LYS A 119 13.19 5.19 -20.56
C LYS A 119 14.51 4.79 -19.89
N PHE A 120 14.51 4.62 -18.57
CA PHE A 120 15.69 4.35 -17.77
C PHE A 120 15.48 3.15 -16.82
N PRO A 121 16.54 2.43 -16.42
CA PRO A 121 16.46 1.45 -15.35
C PRO A 121 15.97 2.10 -14.04
N THR A 122 15.12 1.41 -13.29
CA THR A 122 14.64 1.92 -11.98
C THR A 122 15.75 1.82 -10.93
N GLN A 123 15.65 2.60 -9.85
CA GLN A 123 16.62 2.52 -8.75
C GLN A 123 16.71 1.10 -8.16
N ILE A 124 15.58 0.40 -8.01
CA ILE A 124 15.53 -1.00 -7.60
C ILE A 124 16.29 -1.93 -8.57
N GLU A 125 16.19 -1.67 -9.88
CA GLU A 125 16.91 -2.45 -10.91
C GLU A 125 18.42 -2.16 -10.90
N GLN A 126 18.80 -0.88 -10.80
CA GLN A 126 20.19 -0.47 -10.66
C GLN A 126 20.84 -1.11 -9.43
N GLU A 127 20.16 -1.03 -8.28
CA GLU A 127 20.60 -1.60 -7.01
C GLU A 127 20.78 -3.13 -7.08
N LEU A 128 19.83 -3.84 -7.71
CA LEU A 128 19.93 -5.28 -7.96
C LEU A 128 21.01 -5.67 -8.99
N SER A 129 21.48 -4.73 -9.80
CA SER A 129 22.54 -4.94 -10.80
C SER A 129 23.95 -4.65 -10.27
N LYS A 130 24.06 -3.98 -9.12
CA LYS A 130 25.36 -3.76 -8.45
C LYS A 130 25.98 -5.12 -8.09
N PRO A 131 27.30 -5.30 -8.29
CA PRO A 131 27.98 -6.49 -7.79
C PRO A 131 27.87 -6.50 -6.27
N THR A 132 27.27 -7.56 -5.71
CA THR A 132 27.29 -7.81 -4.27
C THR A 132 28.73 -7.97 -3.82
N SER A 133 29.13 -7.22 -2.78
CA SER A 133 30.38 -7.46 -2.07
C SER A 133 30.44 -8.94 -1.68
N LYS A 134 31.50 -9.63 -2.10
CA LYS A 134 31.80 -10.97 -1.61
C LYS A 134 32.39 -10.80 -0.21
N GLU A 135 31.62 -11.14 0.81
CA GLU A 135 32.16 -11.64 2.08
C GLU A 135 32.84 -13.00 1.85
#